data_AF-A0A2N2YGJ8-F1
#
_entry.id   AF-A0A2N2YGJ8-F1
#
_cell.length_a   1.000
_cell.length_b   1.000
_cell.length_c   1.000
_cell.angle_alpha   90.00
_cell.angle_beta   90.00
_cell.angle_gamma   90.00
#
_symmetry.space_group_name_H-M   'P 1'
#
loop_
_entity.id
_entity.type
_entity.pdbx_description
1 polymer ?
#
loop_
_entity_poly.entity_id
_entity_poly.type
_entity_poly.pdbx_seq_one_letter_code
_entity_poly.pdbx_strand_id
1 'polypeptide(L)'
;MKCYLQVQPDNTITDAITYPFGDYIEHQTDFLPADVMGGWFKLENGVIVEYPELKPLTKDDQISKIETELLNTKLAMAELVEQQQADNLNNQLALAEVIESIMGGGTVA
;
A
#
# COMPACT_ATOMS: atom_id res chain seq x y z
N MET A 1 5.18 -20.55 -31.19
CA MET A 1 6.24 -21.44 -30.66
C MET A 1 5.67 -22.39 -29.61
N LYS A 2 6.34 -23.53 -29.38
CA LYS A 2 5.91 -24.51 -28.37
C LYS A 2 6.69 -24.30 -27.08
N CYS A 3 5.98 -24.30 -25.96
CA CYS A 3 6.55 -24.41 -24.62
C CYS A 3 5.83 -25.49 -23.82
N TYR A 4 6.45 -25.90 -22.72
CA TYR A 4 5.89 -26.86 -21.78
C TYR A 4 5.80 -26.15 -20.43
N LEU A 5 4.61 -26.14 -19.83
CA LEU A 5 4.31 -25.38 -18.61
C LEU A 5 4.11 -26.32 -17.43
N GLN A 6 4.73 -26.01 -16.30
CA GLN A 6 4.37 -26.60 -15.02
C GLN A 6 3.22 -25.79 -14.42
N VAL A 7 2.07 -26.44 -14.25
CA VAL A 7 0.85 -25.80 -13.77
C VAL A 7 0.43 -26.47 -12.47
N GLN A 8 0.25 -25.67 -11.43
CA GLN A 8 -0.23 -26.11 -10.13
C GLN A 8 -1.75 -26.32 -10.13
N PRO A 9 -2.33 -27.01 -9.13
CA PRO A 9 -3.78 -27.25 -9.06
C PRO A 9 -4.67 -26.00 -9.06
N ASP A 10 -4.12 -24.84 -8.69
CA ASP A 10 -4.78 -23.53 -8.69
C ASP A 10 -4.59 -22.75 -10.01
N ASN A 11 -4.13 -23.45 -11.06
CA ASN A 11 -3.75 -22.94 -12.37
C ASN A 11 -2.52 -22.03 -12.40
N THR A 12 -1.77 -21.89 -11.30
CA THR A 12 -0.56 -21.07 -11.26
C THR A 12 0.57 -21.74 -12.03
N ILE A 13 1.23 -20.97 -12.89
CA ILE A 13 2.38 -21.44 -13.68
C ILE A 13 3.64 -21.22 -12.86
N THR A 14 4.35 -22.31 -12.52
CA THR A 14 5.59 -22.25 -11.72
C THR A 14 6.86 -22.36 -12.56
N ASP A 15 6.77 -22.96 -13.75
CA ASP A 15 7.90 -23.16 -14.63
C ASP A 15 7.46 -23.23 -16.10
N ALA A 16 8.36 -22.86 -17.01
CA ALA A 16 8.11 -22.84 -18.45
C ALA A 16 9.38 -23.16 -19.24
N ILE A 17 9.38 -24.25 -19.97
CA ILE A 17 10.56 -24.76 -20.70
C ILE A 17 10.26 -24.99 -22.19
N THR A 18 11.29 -25.18 -23.00
CA THR A 18 11.18 -25.33 -24.47
C THR A 18 11.24 -26.76 -24.97
N TYR A 19 11.35 -27.74 -24.07
CA TYR A 19 11.43 -29.16 -24.37
C TYR A 19 10.45 -29.95 -23.50
N PRO A 20 9.92 -31.09 -23.98
CA PRO A 20 8.99 -31.90 -23.20
C PRO A 20 9.66 -32.46 -21.94
N PHE A 21 8.97 -32.36 -20.81
CA PHE A 21 9.48 -32.84 -19.52
C PHE A 21 8.35 -33.29 -18.60
N GLY A 22 8.45 -34.53 -18.11
CA GLY A 22 7.56 -35.07 -17.08
C GLY A 22 6.08 -34.76 -17.32
N ASP A 23 5.46 -34.15 -16.32
CA ASP A 23 4.03 -33.83 -16.27
C ASP A 23 3.69 -32.41 -16.79
N TYR A 24 4.59 -31.78 -17.55
CA TYR A 24 4.38 -30.43 -18.05
C TYR A 24 3.36 -30.45 -19.20
N ILE A 25 2.52 -29.42 -19.27
CA ILE A 25 1.48 -29.27 -20.29
C ILE A 25 2.07 -28.60 -21.53
N GLU A 26 1.93 -29.23 -22.70
CA GLU A 26 2.30 -28.60 -23.98
C GLU A 26 1.37 -27.41 -24.27
N HIS A 27 1.98 -26.25 -24.53
CA HIS A 27 1.26 -25.02 -24.82
C HIS A 27 1.87 -24.31 -26.03
N GLN A 28 1.01 -23.82 -26.92
CA GLN A 28 1.41 -23.04 -28.08
C GLN A 28 1.26 -21.56 -27.74
N THR A 29 2.38 -20.84 -27.71
CA THR A 29 2.45 -19.40 -27.39
C THR A 29 3.25 -18.68 -28.46
N ASP A 30 3.11 -17.37 -28.60
CA ASP A 30 3.92 -16.58 -29.54
C ASP A 30 5.23 -16.08 -28.92
N PHE A 31 5.40 -16.18 -27.61
CA PHE A 31 6.57 -15.68 -26.87
C PHE A 31 7.12 -16.70 -25.88
N LEU A 32 8.46 -16.72 -25.76
CA LEU A 32 9.19 -17.61 -24.85
C LEU A 32 9.29 -16.90 -23.49
N PRO A 33 8.83 -17.51 -22.40
CA PRO A 33 8.56 -16.71 -21.23
C PRO A 33 9.64 -16.91 -20.17
N ALA A 34 10.84 -16.39 -20.42
CA ALA A 34 11.72 -16.08 -19.30
C ALA A 34 10.98 -15.23 -18.23
N ASP A 35 9.96 -14.48 -18.67
CA ASP A 35 9.08 -13.67 -17.82
C ASP A 35 7.97 -14.47 -17.10
N VAL A 36 7.51 -15.64 -17.59
CA VAL A 36 6.44 -16.45 -16.94
C VAL A 36 6.96 -17.29 -15.78
N MET A 37 8.28 -17.40 -15.65
CA MET A 37 8.95 -18.01 -14.51
C MET A 37 8.85 -17.09 -13.30
N GLY A 38 7.91 -17.35 -12.39
CA GLY A 38 7.77 -16.50 -11.21
C GLY A 38 6.55 -16.72 -10.32
N GLY A 39 5.58 -17.55 -10.74
CA GLY A 39 4.38 -17.80 -9.95
C GLY A 39 3.35 -16.66 -9.95
N TRP A 40 3.52 -15.65 -10.81
CA TRP A 40 2.56 -14.55 -11.00
C TRP A 40 1.77 -14.65 -12.32
N PHE A 41 1.76 -15.82 -12.95
CA PHE A 41 0.94 -16.11 -14.11
C PHE A 41 0.05 -17.31 -13.85
N LYS A 42 -1.14 -17.31 -14.46
CA LYS A 42 -2.04 -18.46 -14.45
C LYS A 42 -2.43 -18.89 -15.86
N LEU A 43 -2.73 -20.17 -16.01
CA LEU A 43 -3.31 -20.72 -17.22
C LEU A 43 -4.84 -20.73 -17.09
N GLU A 44 -5.52 -19.74 -17.67
CA GLU A 44 -6.97 -19.66 -17.65
C GLU A 44 -7.55 -19.94 -19.04
N ASN A 45 -8.41 -20.96 -19.15
CA ASN A 45 -9.04 -21.36 -20.41
C ASN A 45 -8.04 -21.58 -21.58
N GLY A 46 -6.83 -22.03 -21.26
CA GLY A 46 -5.76 -22.23 -22.24
C GLY A 46 -5.07 -20.93 -22.67
N VAL A 47 -5.21 -19.84 -21.91
CA VAL A 47 -4.51 -18.56 -22.13
C VAL A 47 -3.63 -18.27 -20.92
N ILE A 48 -2.41 -17.80 -21.15
CA ILE A 48 -1.51 -17.32 -20.10
C ILE A 48 -1.95 -15.92 -19.69
N VAL A 49 -2.35 -15.76 -18.43
CA VAL A 49 -2.82 -14.48 -17.86
C VAL A 49 -1.85 -14.05 -16.75
N GLU A 50 -1.41 -12.79 -16.79
CA GLU A 50 -0.57 -12.19 -15.75
C GLU A 50 -1.42 -11.68 -14.58
N TYR A 51 -0.97 -11.95 -13.35
CA TYR A 51 -1.54 -11.45 -12.09
C TYR A 51 -0.48 -10.61 -11.37
N PRO A 52 -0.35 -9.31 -11.71
CA PRO A 52 0.69 -8.43 -11.17
C PRO A 52 0.69 -8.32 -9.64
N GLU A 53 -0.45 -8.53 -9.00
CA GLU A 53 -0.61 -8.54 -7.55
C GLU A 53 0.11 -9.70 -6.85
N LEU A 54 0.41 -10.78 -7.57
CA LEU A 54 1.20 -11.92 -7.05
C LEU A 54 2.70 -11.65 -7.15
N LYS A 55 3.11 -10.60 -7.87
CA LYS A 55 4.51 -10.22 -7.99
C LYS A 55 5.02 -9.82 -6.61
N PRO A 56 6.12 -10.42 -6.12
CA PRO A 56 6.65 -10.05 -4.82
C PRO A 56 7.03 -8.56 -4.83
N LEU A 57 6.51 -7.83 -3.84
CA LEU A 57 6.90 -6.44 -3.59
C LEU A 57 8.40 -6.40 -3.38
N THR A 58 9.08 -5.57 -4.17
CA THR A 58 10.51 -5.37 -3.98
C THR A 58 10.77 -4.67 -2.66
N LYS A 59 11.99 -4.77 -2.13
CA LYS A 59 12.36 -4.01 -0.92
C LYS A 59 12.15 -2.51 -1.11
N ASP A 60 12.37 -2.02 -2.33
CA ASP A 60 12.20 -0.60 -2.67
C ASP A 60 10.73 -0.18 -2.63
N ASP A 61 9.80 -1.03 -3.11
CA ASP A 61 8.36 -0.78 -3.01
C ASP A 61 7.91 -0.70 -1.53
N GLN A 62 8.46 -1.58 -0.69
CA GLN A 62 8.16 -1.58 0.75
C GLN A 62 8.71 -0.32 1.44
N ILE A 63 9.94 0.08 1.10
CA ILE A 63 10.55 1.31 1.63
C ILE A 63 9.72 2.53 1.23
N SER A 64 9.37 2.66 -0.04
CA SER A 64 8.57 3.80 -0.54
C SER A 64 7.20 3.89 0.14
N LYS A 65 6.55 2.74 0.37
CA LYS A 65 5.29 2.68 1.12
C LYS A 65 5.47 3.17 2.56
N ILE A 66 6.49 2.68 3.27
CA ILE A 66 6.78 3.07 4.65
C ILE A 66 7.11 4.57 4.75
N GLU A 67 7.89 5.10 3.80
CA GLU A 67 8.22 6.53 3.75
C GLU A 67 6.97 7.40 3.56
N THR A 68 6.06 6.96 2.70
CA THR A 68 4.77 7.63 2.47
C THR A 68 3.89 7.60 3.73
N GLU A 69 3.77 6.45 4.39
CA GLU A 69 3.02 6.30 5.64
C GLU A 69 3.63 7.16 6.76
N LEU A 70 4.96 7.21 6.86
CA LEU A 70 5.68 8.03 7.82
C LEU A 70 5.42 9.53 7.57
N LEU A 71 5.45 9.96 6.32
CA LEU A 71 5.19 11.34 5.95
C LEU A 71 3.75 11.75 6.31
N ASN A 72 2.77 10.93 5.93
CA ASN A 72 1.36 11.18 6.25
C ASN A 72 1.12 11.26 7.76
N THR A 73 1.75 10.37 8.53
CA THR A 73 1.65 10.37 9.99
C THR A 73 2.24 11.65 10.59
N LYS A 74 3.40 12.10 10.09
CA LYS A 74 4.03 13.35 10.54
C LYS A 74 3.16 14.58 10.25
N LEU A 75 2.53 14.63 9.09
CA LEU A 75 1.62 15.72 8.72
C LEU A 75 0.39 15.75 9.63
N ALA A 76 -0.24 14.59 9.87
CA ALA A 76 -1.40 14.50 10.77
C ALA A 76 -1.04 14.90 12.22
N MET A 77 0.15 14.53 12.69
CA MET A 77 0.63 14.96 14.01
C MET A 77 0.87 16.47 14.08
N ALA A 78 1.44 17.06 13.03
CA ALA A 78 1.67 18.51 12.99
C ALA A 78 0.35 19.30 13.04
N GLU A 79 -0.65 18.88 12.25
CA GLU A 79 -1.97 19.50 12.25
C GLU A 79 -2.66 19.39 13.61
N LEU A 80 -2.59 18.23 14.26
CA LEU A 80 -3.17 18.03 15.59
C LEU A 80 -2.50 18.91 16.66
N VAL A 81 -1.18 19.08 16.58
CA VAL A 81 -0.42 19.94 17.49
C VAL A 81 -0.83 21.41 17.30
N GLU A 82 -0.98 21.87 16.06
CA GLU A 82 -1.43 23.24 15.76
C GLU A 82 -2.84 23.51 16.28
N GLN A 83 -3.78 22.57 16.05
CA GLN A 83 -5.14 22.65 16.60
C GLN A 83 -5.13 22.73 18.13
N GLN A 84 -4.35 21.87 18.78
CA GLN A 84 -4.25 21.88 20.23
C GLN A 84 -3.66 23.19 20.78
N GLN A 85 -2.71 23.81 20.08
CA GLN A 85 -2.17 25.11 20.46
C GLN A 85 -3.22 26.22 20.32
N ALA A 86 -3.99 26.22 19.23
CA ALA A 86 -5.07 27.18 19.01
C ALA A 86 -6.16 27.06 20.10
N ASP A 87 -6.57 25.84 20.43
CA ASP A 87 -7.57 25.58 21.47
C ASP A 87 -7.06 26.03 22.86
N ASN A 88 -5.81 25.74 23.17
CA ASN A 88 -5.20 26.18 24.43
C ASN A 88 -5.16 27.71 24.53
N LEU A 89 -4.82 28.41 23.44
CA LEU A 89 -4.81 29.88 23.43
C LEU A 89 -6.23 30.44 23.60
N ASN A 90 -7.21 29.87 22.90
CA ASN A 90 -8.60 30.29 23.01
C ASN A 90 -9.14 30.11 24.43
N ASN A 91 -8.83 28.98 25.07
CA ASN A 91 -9.19 28.73 26.47
C ASN A 91 -8.51 29.69 27.44
N GLN A 92 -7.25 30.08 27.20
CA GLN A 92 -6.55 31.08 28.02
C GLN A 92 -7.17 32.46 27.88
N LEU A 93 -7.57 32.87 26.67
CA LEU A 93 -8.24 34.14 26.43
C LEU A 93 -9.62 34.17 27.12
N ALA A 94 -10.42 33.12 26.96
CA ALA A 94 -11.72 33.01 27.62
C ALA A 94 -11.59 33.09 29.16
N LEU A 95 -10.55 32.47 29.74
CA LEU A 95 -10.29 32.56 31.17
C LEU A 95 -9.94 34.00 31.60
N ALA A 96 -9.13 34.70 30.82
CA ALA A 96 -8.75 36.09 31.11
C ALA A 96 -9.96 37.03 31.10
N GLU A 97 -10.86 36.90 30.12
CA GLU A 97 -12.10 37.69 30.04
C GLU A 97 -13.03 37.49 31.25
N VAL A 98 -13.15 36.24 31.71
CA VAL A 98 -13.94 35.92 32.92
C VAL A 98 -13.33 36.57 34.16
N ILE A 99 -12.00 36.52 34.30
CA ILE A 99 -11.29 37.17 35.42
C ILE A 99 -11.49 38.69 35.39
N GLU A 100 -11.37 39.33 34.22
CA GLU A 100 -11.62 40.78 34.09
C GLU A 100 -13.05 41.17 34.45
N SER A 101 -14.04 40.36 34.03
CA SER A 101 -15.45 40.61 34.37
C SER A 101 -15.72 40.55 35.88
N ILE A 102 -15.04 39.65 36.59
CA ILE A 102 -15.14 39.53 38.05
C ILE A 102 -14.42 40.68 38.76
N MET A 103 -13.23 41.09 38.28
CA MET A 103 -12.44 42.16 38.91
C MET A 103 -12.99 43.56 38.61
N GLY A 104 -13.58 43.78 37.44
CA GLY A 104 -14.15 45.08 37.04
C GLY A 104 -15.51 45.41 37.66
N GLY A 105 -16.26 44.40 38.14
CA GLY A 105 -17.56 44.58 38.80
C GLY A 105 -17.51 45.08 40.25
N GLY A 106 -16.32 45.25 40.84
CA GLY A 106 -16.10 45.57 42.24
C GLY A 106 -16.05 47.06 42.62
N THR A 107 -16.57 47.97 41.79
CA THR A 107 -16.66 49.41 42.13
C THR A 107 -18.06 49.97 41.87
N VAL A 108 -19.00 49.67 42.77
CA VAL A 108 -20.11 50.58 43.13
C VAL A 108 -20.73 50.10 44.46
N ALA A 109 -20.22 50.63 45.57
CA ALA A 109 -20.94 50.91 46.81
C ALA A 109 -20.07 51.80 47.70
#